data_AF-A0A7K8LXS5-F1
#
_entry.id   AF-A0A7K8LXS5-F1
#
_cell.length_a   1.000
_cell.length_b   1.000
_cell.length_c   1.000
_cell.angle_alpha   90.00
_cell.angle_beta   90.00
_cell.angle_gamma   90.00
#
_symmetry.space_group_name_H-M   'P 1'
#
loop_
_entity.id
_entity.type
_entity.pdbx_description
1 polymer ?
#
loop_
_entity_poly.entity_id
_entity_poly.type
_entity_poly.pdbx_seq_one_letter_code
_entity_poly.pdbx_strand_id
1 'polypeptide(L)'
;MADELDFTTGDAGASSTYPMQCSALRKNGFVVHLVGIDIFTGKKYEDICPSTHNMDVPNIKRNDYQLIGIQDGYLSLLTESGEVREDLKLPEGDLGKEIEGKFNANEDVQISVISAMNEECAVAIKPCK
;
A
#
# COMPACT_ATOMS: atom_id res chain seq x y z
N MET A 1 -11.10 44.68 2.63
CA MET A 1 -10.57 43.68 1.70
C MET A 1 -9.91 42.64 2.58
N ALA A 2 -10.54 41.48 2.73
CA ALA A 2 -10.02 40.39 3.55
C ALA A 2 -8.84 39.78 2.81
N ASP A 3 -7.70 39.64 3.50
CA ASP A 3 -6.51 38.98 3.00
C ASP A 3 -6.81 37.47 2.97
N GLU A 4 -6.94 36.92 1.76
CA GLU A 4 -7.20 35.51 1.50
C GLU A 4 -5.90 34.74 1.79
N LEU A 5 -5.78 34.20 3.01
CA LEU A 5 -4.63 33.40 3.42
C LEU A 5 -4.73 32.01 2.75
N ASP A 6 -4.02 31.86 1.64
CA ASP A 6 -3.83 30.59 0.93
C ASP A 6 -2.90 29.70 1.78
N PHE A 7 -3.48 28.83 2.62
CA PHE A 7 -2.72 27.81 3.34
C PHE A 7 -2.36 26.68 2.37
N THR A 8 -1.20 26.79 1.73
CA THR A 8 -0.60 25.64 1.05
C THR A 8 -0.20 24.62 2.12
N THR A 9 -0.97 23.53 2.25
CA THR A 9 -0.57 22.37 3.05
C THR A 9 0.74 21.84 2.47
N GLY A 10 1.86 22.19 3.10
CA GLY A 10 3.17 21.67 2.70
C GLY A 10 3.20 20.18 2.98
N ASP A 11 3.22 19.37 1.92
CA ASP A 11 3.46 17.93 2.05
C ASP A 11 4.85 17.77 2.69
N ALA A 12 4.87 17.35 3.96
CA ALA A 12 6.10 17.05 4.65
C ALA A 12 6.69 15.83 3.97
N GLY A 13 7.57 16.07 2.98
CA GLY A 13 8.18 15.07 2.11
C GLY A 13 8.96 14.03 2.88
N ALA A 14 8.25 13.06 3.46
CA ALA A 14 8.81 11.85 3.98
C ALA A 14 9.35 11.08 2.78
N SER A 15 10.65 10.76 2.80
CA SER A 15 11.27 9.96 1.74
C SER A 15 10.49 8.65 1.56
N SER A 16 10.16 8.29 0.32
CA SER A 16 9.43 7.05 0.00
C SER A 16 10.26 5.81 0.37
N THR A 17 11.57 5.97 0.52
CA THR A 17 12.51 4.95 0.94
C THR A 17 13.42 5.42 2.06
N TYR A 18 14.04 4.46 2.75
CA TYR A 18 15.18 4.71 3.62
C TYR A 18 16.30 3.70 3.32
N PRO A 19 17.58 4.10 3.40
CA PRO A 19 18.68 3.19 3.11
C PRO A 19 18.88 2.20 4.26
N MET A 20 19.03 0.91 3.93
CA MET A 20 19.40 -0.15 4.87
C MET A 20 20.53 -1.01 4.28
N GLN A 21 21.55 -1.32 5.09
CA GLN A 21 22.62 -2.24 4.68
C GLN A 21 22.08 -3.66 4.53
N CYS A 22 22.44 -4.34 3.42
CA CYS A 22 21.95 -5.69 3.12
C CYS A 22 22.28 -6.74 4.18
N SER A 23 23.50 -6.74 4.74
CA SER A 23 23.88 -7.64 5.84
C SER A 23 25.27 -7.31 6.41
N ALA A 24 25.56 -7.80 7.63
CA ALA A 24 26.91 -7.88 8.17
C ALA A 24 27.44 -9.33 8.06
N LEU A 25 28.02 -9.68 6.91
CA LEU A 25 28.57 -11.02 6.66
C LEU A 25 29.90 -11.24 7.41
N ARG A 26 30.16 -12.50 7.80
CA ARG A 26 31.44 -12.93 8.42
C ARG A 26 32.58 -12.95 7.37
N LYS A 27 33.83 -13.06 7.85
CA LYS A 27 35.05 -13.09 7.01
C LYS A 27 34.88 -14.10 5.84
N ASN A 28 35.07 -13.60 4.61
CA ASN A 28 34.91 -14.29 3.30
C ASN A 28 33.48 -14.38 2.70
N GLY A 29 32.46 -13.71 3.27
CA GLY A 29 31.15 -13.54 2.61
C GLY A 29 31.02 -12.15 1.97
N PHE A 30 30.87 -12.08 0.65
CA PHE A 30 30.87 -10.81 -0.10
C PHE A 30 29.51 -10.44 -0.73
N VAL A 31 28.66 -11.43 -1.01
CA VAL A 31 27.42 -11.25 -1.78
C VAL A 31 26.21 -11.77 -1.02
N VAL A 32 25.09 -11.07 -1.15
CA VAL A 32 23.77 -11.43 -0.64
C VAL A 32 22.89 -11.72 -1.85
N HIS A 33 22.17 -12.83 -1.81
CA HIS A 33 21.12 -13.14 -2.78
C HIS A 33 19.77 -12.82 -2.15
N LEU A 34 19.09 -11.81 -2.67
CA LEU A 34 17.78 -11.34 -2.22
C LEU A 34 16.72 -11.87 -3.17
N VAL A 35 15.66 -12.43 -2.59
CA VAL A 35 14.48 -12.84 -3.33
C VAL A 35 13.30 -12.05 -2.75
N GLY A 36 12.75 -11.14 -3.54
CA GLY A 36 11.60 -10.32 -3.21
C GLY A 36 10.37 -10.76 -3.98
N ILE A 37 9.19 -10.58 -3.38
CA ILE A 37 7.92 -10.67 -4.09
C ILE A 37 7.35 -9.25 -4.10
N ASP A 38 7.01 -8.77 -5.29
CA ASP A 38 6.35 -7.50 -5.46
C ASP A 38 4.97 -7.54 -4.79
N ILE A 39 4.76 -6.61 -3.86
CA ILE A 39 3.59 -6.56 -3.00
C ILE A 39 2.30 -6.20 -3.75
N PHE A 40 2.41 -5.63 -4.96
CA PHE A 40 1.28 -5.25 -5.79
C PHE A 40 1.03 -6.26 -6.90
N THR A 41 2.08 -6.68 -7.60
CA THR A 41 1.93 -7.56 -8.77
C THR A 41 2.10 -9.05 -8.44
N GLY A 42 2.61 -9.39 -7.26
CA GLY A 42 2.94 -10.76 -6.88
C GLY A 42 4.11 -11.37 -7.66
N LYS A 43 4.77 -10.60 -8.53
CA LYS A 43 5.91 -11.08 -9.32
C LYS A 43 7.13 -11.27 -8.44
N LYS A 44 7.84 -12.38 -8.65
CA LYS A 44 9.09 -12.68 -7.97
C LYS A 44 10.23 -11.91 -8.65
N TYR A 45 11.04 -11.22 -7.85
CA TYR A 45 12.26 -10.54 -8.27
C TYR A 45 13.43 -11.10 -7.48
N GLU A 46 14.56 -11.30 -8.16
CA GLU A 46 15.77 -11.83 -7.57
C GLU A 46 16.91 -10.86 -7.87
N ASP A 47 17.70 -10.52 -6.86
CA ASP A 47 18.84 -9.63 -7.01
C ASP A 47 20.04 -10.14 -6.22
N ILE A 48 21.25 -9.89 -6.74
CA ILE A 48 22.50 -10.25 -6.11
C ILE A 48 23.29 -8.98 -5.88
N CYS A 49 23.41 -8.59 -4.62
CA CYS A 49 24.08 -7.35 -4.24
C CYS A 49 25.22 -7.62 -3.22
N PRO A 50 26.27 -6.79 -3.22
CA PRO A 50 27.30 -6.85 -2.18
C PRO A 50 26.71 -6.59 -0.78
N SER A 51 27.21 -7.29 0.23
CA SER A 51 26.68 -7.17 1.61
C SER A 51 26.87 -5.79 2.25
N THR A 52 27.86 -5.03 1.77
CA THR A 52 28.19 -3.69 2.25
C THR A 52 27.44 -2.58 1.51
N HIS A 53 26.63 -2.90 0.50
CA HIS A 53 25.82 -1.89 -0.17
C HIS A 53 24.59 -1.53 0.66
N ASN A 54 24.25 -0.24 0.63
CA ASN A 54 22.96 0.24 1.13
C ASN A 54 21.93 0.03 0.02
N MET A 55 20.79 -0.56 0.38
CA MET A 55 19.63 -0.71 -0.48
C MET A 55 18.50 0.15 0.02
N ASP A 56 17.72 0.69 -0.90
CA ASP A 56 16.52 1.45 -0.59
C ASP A 56 15.41 0.51 -0.12
N VAL A 57 14.95 0.71 1.12
CA VAL A 57 13.82 -0.01 1.69
C VAL A 57 12.58 0.88 1.58
N PRO A 58 11.51 0.44 0.89
CA PRO A 58 10.28 1.21 0.80
C PRO A 58 9.61 1.36 2.15
N ASN A 59 9.04 2.54 2.38
CA ASN A 59 8.08 2.74 3.46
C ASN A 59 6.72 2.20 3.04
N ILE A 60 6.28 1.14 3.73
CA ILE A 60 4.98 0.49 3.47
C ILE A 60 4.03 0.88 4.59
N LYS A 61 2.91 1.50 4.25
CA LYS A 61 1.80 1.79 5.17
C LYS A 61 0.63 0.89 4.81
N ARG A 62 -0.01 0.29 5.81
CA ARG A 62 -1.21 -0.53 5.62
C ARG A 62 -2.31 0.02 6.49
N ASN A 63 -3.41 0.43 5.86
CA ASN A 63 -4.58 0.95 6.53
C ASN A 63 -5.80 0.10 6.17
N ASP A 64 -6.72 -0.06 7.12
CA ASP A 64 -7.97 -0.76 6.91
C ASP A 64 -9.10 0.26 6.81
N TYR A 65 -9.94 0.13 5.80
CA TYR A 65 -11.07 1.03 5.55
C TYR A 65 -12.35 0.25 5.44
N GLN A 66 -13.47 0.78 5.93
CA GLN A 66 -14.76 0.10 5.78
C GLN A 66 -15.30 0.27 4.35
N LEU A 67 -15.73 -0.82 3.72
CA LEU A 67 -16.35 -0.75 2.40
C LEU A 67 -17.78 -0.26 2.54
N ILE A 68 -18.12 0.87 1.92
CA ILE A 68 -19.49 1.40 1.90
C ILE A 68 -20.16 1.27 0.54
N GLY A 69 -19.37 1.13 -0.54
CA GLY A 69 -19.92 1.07 -1.89
C GLY A 69 -18.87 0.75 -2.96
N ILE A 70 -19.36 0.41 -4.15
CA ILE A 70 -18.58 0.25 -5.37
C ILE A 70 -19.28 1.05 -6.46
N GLN A 71 -18.60 2.02 -7.07
CA GLN A 71 -19.16 2.93 -8.08
C GLN A 71 -18.22 3.00 -9.29
N ASP A 72 -18.73 2.69 -10.49
CA ASP A 72 -17.98 2.77 -11.76
C ASP A 72 -16.59 2.08 -11.75
N GLY A 73 -16.45 1.01 -10.96
CA GLY A 73 -15.18 0.27 -10.81
C GLY A 73 -14.20 0.86 -9.79
N TYR A 74 -14.64 1.83 -8.98
CA TYR A 74 -13.93 2.41 -7.85
C TYR A 74 -14.56 1.96 -6.52
N LEU A 75 -13.74 1.84 -5.49
CA LEU A 75 -14.14 1.50 -4.14
C LEU A 75 -14.49 2.78 -3.38
N SER A 76 -15.70 2.85 -2.83
CA SER A 76 -16.07 3.85 -1.84
C SER A 76 -15.73 3.29 -0.45
N LEU A 77 -14.72 3.89 0.19
CA LEU A 77 -14.12 3.46 1.43
C LEU A 77 -14.31 4.52 2.51
N LEU A 78 -14.81 4.14 3.69
CA LEU A 78 -14.96 5.03 4.84
C LEU A 78 -13.73 4.94 5.74
N THR A 79 -13.11 6.09 6.03
CA THR A 79 -12.00 6.21 6.96
C THR A 79 -12.49 6.31 8.41
N GLU A 80 -11.61 6.07 9.38
CA GLU A 80 -11.93 6.23 10.81
C GLU A 80 -12.31 7.68 11.17
N SER A 81 -11.82 8.67 10.40
CA SER A 81 -12.20 10.08 10.53
C SER A 81 -13.64 10.39 10.08
N GLY A 82 -14.33 9.44 9.45
CA GLY A 82 -15.66 9.65 8.86
C GLY A 82 -15.64 10.25 7.45
N GLU A 83 -14.48 10.34 6.80
CA GLU A 83 -14.35 10.80 5.42
C GLU A 83 -14.50 9.63 4.45
N VAL A 84 -15.10 9.89 3.29
CA VAL A 84 -15.28 8.89 2.24
C VAL A 84 -14.20 9.09 1.18
N ARG A 85 -13.46 8.02 0.89
CA ARG A 85 -12.48 7.95 -0.21
C ARG A 85 -13.06 7.16 -1.37
N GLU A 86 -12.91 7.68 -2.58
CA GLU A 86 -13.41 7.08 -3.83
C GLU A 86 -12.33 7.03 -4.92
N ASP A 87 -11.08 7.32 -4.54
CA ASP A 87 -9.94 7.40 -5.44
C ASP A 87 -9.29 6.04 -5.73
N LEU A 88 -9.61 5.01 -4.93
CA LEU A 88 -9.08 3.66 -5.08
C LEU A 88 -9.88 2.84 -6.08
N LYS A 89 -9.20 2.32 -7.09
CA LYS A 89 -9.79 1.40 -8.07
C LYS A 89 -10.03 0.03 -7.47
N LEU A 90 -11.12 -0.64 -7.88
CA LEU A 90 -11.36 -2.05 -7.57
C LEU A 90 -10.19 -2.89 -8.10
N PRO A 91 -9.53 -3.71 -7.26
CA PRO A 91 -8.43 -4.57 -7.69
C PRO A 91 -8.92 -5.60 -8.70
N GLU A 92 -8.09 -5.89 -9.71
CA GLU A 92 -8.43 -6.88 -10.72
C GLU A 92 -8.25 -8.32 -10.18
N GLY A 93 -8.87 -9.30 -10.85
CA GLY A 93 -8.73 -10.73 -10.52
C GLY A 93 -9.72 -11.24 -9.48
N ASP A 94 -9.32 -12.26 -8.71
CA ASP A 94 -10.19 -12.94 -7.75
C ASP A 94 -10.53 -12.06 -6.54
N LEU A 95 -9.61 -11.16 -6.13
CA LEU A 95 -9.82 -10.25 -5.01
C LEU A 95 -10.98 -9.28 -5.29
N GLY A 96 -11.01 -8.62 -6.46
CA GLY A 96 -12.09 -7.71 -6.84
C GLY A 96 -13.45 -8.41 -6.87
N LYS A 97 -13.52 -9.60 -7.45
CA LYS A 97 -14.74 -10.42 -7.47
C LYS A 97 -15.20 -10.81 -6.07
N GLU A 98 -14.28 -11.10 -5.16
CA GLU A 98 -14.61 -11.40 -3.76
C GLU A 98 -15.15 -10.16 -3.04
N ILE A 99 -14.58 -8.97 -3.29
CA ILE A 99 -15.10 -7.69 -2.75
C ILE A 99 -16.53 -7.45 -3.25
N GLU A 100 -16.75 -7.54 -4.56
CA GLU A 100 -18.08 -7.39 -5.16
C GLU A 100 -19.07 -8.44 -4.62
N GLY A 101 -18.63 -9.68 -4.47
CA GLY A 101 -19.44 -10.77 -3.94
C GLY A 101 -19.90 -10.49 -2.50
N LYS A 102 -18.99 -10.10 -1.61
CA LYS A 102 -19.32 -9.77 -0.21
C LYS A 102 -20.17 -8.52 -0.10
N PHE A 103 -19.93 -7.52 -0.94
CA PHE A 103 -20.77 -6.34 -1.02
C PHE A 103 -22.22 -6.69 -1.42
N ASN A 104 -22.40 -7.51 -2.46
CA ASN A 104 -23.72 -7.98 -2.88
C ASN A 104 -24.41 -8.87 -1.83
N ALA A 105 -23.63 -9.56 -0.99
CA ALA A 105 -24.14 -10.33 0.14
C ALA A 105 -24.60 -9.45 1.33
N ASN A 106 -24.44 -8.12 1.26
CA ASN A 106 -24.66 -7.19 2.37
C ASN A 106 -23.85 -7.58 3.62
N GLU A 107 -22.64 -8.11 3.43
CA GLU A 107 -21.70 -8.34 4.52
C GLU A 107 -20.85 -7.09 4.76
N ASP A 108 -20.77 -6.67 6.01
CA ASP A 108 -19.85 -5.62 6.43
C ASP A 108 -18.41 -6.12 6.34
N VAL A 109 -17.62 -5.48 5.48
CA VAL A 109 -16.22 -5.83 5.24
C VAL A 109 -15.33 -4.60 5.33
N GLN A 110 -14.11 -4.83 5.79
CA GLN A 110 -13.02 -3.87 5.78
C GLN A 110 -12.01 -4.24 4.69
N ILE A 111 -11.62 -3.28 3.87
CA ILE A 111 -10.60 -3.41 2.84
C ILE A 111 -9.27 -2.93 3.40
N SER A 112 -8.29 -3.82 3.43
CA SER A 112 -6.89 -3.45 3.69
C SER A 112 -6.29 -2.85 2.42
N VAL A 113 -5.88 -1.59 2.50
CA VAL A 113 -5.13 -0.89 1.46
C VAL A 113 -3.68 -0.78 1.90
N ILE A 114 -2.76 -1.11 1.00
CA ILE A 114 -1.33 -0.85 1.17
C ILE A 114 -0.95 0.36 0.33
N SER A 115 -0.26 1.30 0.96
CA SER A 115 0.40 2.43 0.33
C SER A 115 1.92 2.23 0.39
N ALA A 116 2.58 2.25 -0.77
CA ALA A 116 4.03 2.24 -0.87
C ALA A 116 4.47 2.97 -2.14
N MET A 117 5.57 3.73 -2.08
CA MET A 117 6.15 4.41 -3.25
C MET A 117 5.18 5.33 -4.03
N ASN A 118 4.23 5.96 -3.33
CA ASN A 118 3.15 6.78 -3.92
C ASN A 118 2.11 6.00 -4.73
N GLU A 119 2.07 4.67 -4.57
CA GLU A 119 1.04 3.80 -5.11
C GLU A 119 0.19 3.22 -3.97
N GLU A 120 -1.12 3.17 -4.17
CA GLU A 120 -2.07 2.58 -3.23
C GLU A 120 -2.87 1.47 -3.91
N CYS A 121 -2.97 0.32 -3.26
CA CYS A 121 -3.75 -0.80 -3.78
C CYS A 121 -4.47 -1.54 -2.66
N ALA A 122 -5.70 -1.98 -2.93
CA ALA A 122 -6.43 -2.90 -2.06
C ALA A 122 -5.82 -4.31 -2.17
N VAL A 123 -5.36 -4.85 -1.05
CA VAL A 123 -4.59 -6.11 -1.01
C VAL A 123 -5.28 -7.24 -0.24
N ALA A 124 -6.26 -6.92 0.61
CA ALA A 124 -6.97 -7.93 1.40
C ALA A 124 -8.34 -7.46 1.85
N ILE A 125 -9.22 -8.42 2.12
CA ILE A 125 -10.53 -8.22 2.71
C ILE A 125 -10.52 -8.80 4.12
N LYS A 126 -10.97 -8.03 5.10
CA LYS A 126 -11.18 -8.46 6.48
C LYS A 126 -12.68 -8.40 6.80
N PRO A 127 -13.25 -9.41 7.47
CA PRO A 127 -14.62 -9.30 7.96
C PRO A 127 -14.70 -8.25 9.06
N CYS A 128 -15.72 -7.40 9.04
CA CYS A 128 -15.99 -6.48 10.14
C CYS A 128 -16.51 -7.31 11.33
N LYS A 129 -15.86 -7.18 12.49
CA LYS A 129 -16.28 -7.86 13.72
C LYS A 129 -17.36 -7.07 14.45
#